data_AF-A0A3R9F4Q5-F1
#
_entry.id   AF-A0A3R9F4Q5-F1
#
_cell.length_a   1.000
_cell.length_b   1.000
_cell.length_c   1.000
_cell.angle_alpha   90.00
_cell.angle_beta   90.00
_cell.angle_gamma   90.00
#
_symmetry.space_group_name_H-M   'P 1'
#
loop_
_entity.id
_entity.type
_entity.pdbx_description
1 polymer ?
#
loop_
_entity_poly.entity_id
_entity_poly.type
_entity_poly.pdbx_seq_one_letter_code
_entity_poly.pdbx_strand_id
1 'polypeptide(L)'
;MSFFKSIMDSVSSITTAFANAPAQEKKQERRSNGNFTDAKDDASRIKFLTTQFIDTELAIDKNKNDWQVFSQHHEPLIRCLKRYEDARLSQLEVLQKEQATAILEALQQGKELAEQSGNGALVDRQDYVNGLKKITLSYCQKHLLTMVDFLDNIPEHLCDGKNASTAWQSFRKDTSKKRWKNFDQACREKSLYYSTGKVFFDTTLWGSGKHGIMLGHDDITCLGGDPDKFRVLWSNVTSLWHHKGYLYVNDYKTGFVANNEACELLELLEEHYKKTKRSDGNILLTWLGYGRAEQQAITNAYQADVQQFIE
;
A
#
# COMPACT_ATOMS: atom_id res chain seq x y z
N MET A 1 7.02 -1.07 76.01
CA MET A 1 6.33 -1.11 74.70
C MET A 1 7.25 -1.86 73.74
N SER A 2 7.14 -3.19 73.67
CA SER A 2 6.46 -3.95 72.59
C SER A 2 6.99 -3.58 71.20
N PHE A 3 7.58 -4.47 70.39
CA PHE A 3 7.95 -5.88 70.49
C PHE A 3 9.07 -6.15 69.46
N PHE A 4 9.95 -7.12 69.75
CA PHE A 4 11.24 -7.41 69.10
C PHE A 4 11.15 -8.59 68.11
N LYS A 5 12.15 -8.68 67.19
CA LYS A 5 12.89 -9.89 66.68
C LYS A 5 12.10 -11.09 66.13
N SER A 6 12.39 -11.59 64.92
CA SER A 6 13.54 -12.42 64.48
C SER A 6 13.17 -13.89 64.32
N ILE A 7 13.70 -14.40 63.22
CA ILE A 7 13.84 -15.76 62.71
C ILE A 7 14.37 -16.77 63.75
N MET A 8 13.95 -18.03 63.52
CA MET A 8 14.44 -19.35 63.96
C MET A 8 14.04 -19.89 65.34
N ASP A 9 13.35 -21.05 65.32
CA ASP A 9 13.85 -22.36 65.80
C ASP A 9 12.75 -23.40 65.49
N SER A 10 12.99 -24.60 64.97
CA SER A 10 13.45 -25.82 65.67
C SER A 10 13.59 -26.92 64.59
N VAL A 11 14.72 -27.58 64.32
CA VAL A 11 15.43 -28.65 65.06
C VAL A 11 14.55 -29.83 65.49
N SER A 12 14.71 -30.97 64.80
CA SER A 12 15.00 -32.35 65.30
C SER A 12 14.32 -33.42 64.41
N SER A 13 15.05 -34.13 63.56
CA SER A 13 15.74 -35.43 63.81
C SER A 13 14.80 -36.66 63.68
N ILE A 14 14.82 -37.36 62.54
CA ILE A 14 15.49 -38.66 62.26
C ILE A 14 14.80 -39.89 62.87
N THR A 15 14.33 -40.81 62.00
CA THR A 15 14.62 -42.28 61.93
C THR A 15 13.72 -42.92 60.84
N THR A 16 14.23 -43.40 59.68
CA THR A 16 14.62 -44.81 59.33
C THR A 16 13.51 -45.85 59.57
N ALA A 17 13.14 -46.81 58.72
CA ALA A 17 13.80 -47.50 57.60
C ALA A 17 12.80 -48.36 56.77
N PHE A 18 13.16 -48.57 55.50
CA PHE A 18 13.04 -49.75 54.59
C PHE A 18 11.89 -50.78 54.60
N ALA A 19 11.51 -51.10 53.35
CA ALA A 19 11.14 -52.40 52.75
C ALA A 19 9.67 -52.87 52.76
N ASN A 20 9.04 -52.87 51.56
CA ASN A 20 8.58 -54.07 50.84
C ASN A 20 7.74 -53.71 49.60
N ALA A 21 8.07 -54.29 48.45
CA ALA A 21 7.12 -54.64 47.37
C ALA A 21 6.82 -56.15 47.51
N PRO A 22 5.80 -56.79 46.87
CA PRO A 22 4.90 -56.33 45.79
C PRO A 22 3.40 -56.74 45.95
N ALA A 23 2.51 -56.28 45.06
CA ALA A 23 1.37 -57.05 44.49
C ALA A 23 0.54 -56.18 43.53
N GLN A 24 0.26 -56.71 42.34
CA GLN A 24 -0.70 -56.17 41.38
C GLN A 24 -2.14 -56.37 41.88
N GLU A 25 -3.01 -55.38 41.72
CA GLU A 25 -4.44 -55.60 41.50
C GLU A 25 -5.04 -54.53 40.57
N LYS A 26 -6.05 -54.95 39.80
CA LYS A 26 -6.50 -54.38 38.53
C LYS A 26 -7.43 -53.16 38.68
N LYS A 27 -7.33 -52.28 37.66
CA LYS A 27 -8.37 -51.42 37.05
C LYS A 27 -9.17 -50.47 37.95
N GLN A 28 -8.95 -49.18 37.72
CA GLN A 28 -10.07 -48.30 37.37
C GLN A 28 -9.64 -47.25 36.34
N GLU A 29 -10.20 -47.37 35.14
CA GLU A 29 -10.23 -46.35 34.10
C GLU A 29 -10.64 -45.00 34.72
N ARG A 30 -9.73 -44.04 34.73
CA ARG A 30 -10.09 -42.62 34.77
C ARG A 30 -9.62 -42.01 33.45
N ARG A 31 -10.52 -42.05 32.47
CA ARG A 31 -10.53 -41.08 31.37
C ARG A 31 -10.59 -39.70 32.03
N SER A 32 -9.46 -39.01 32.11
CA SER A 32 -9.46 -37.58 32.28
C SER A 32 -10.03 -37.00 30.99
N ASN A 33 -11.28 -36.55 31.04
CA ASN A 33 -11.85 -35.65 30.04
C ASN A 33 -10.91 -34.45 29.95
N GLY A 34 -10.03 -34.46 28.96
CA GLY A 34 -9.31 -33.28 28.53
C GLY A 34 -10.34 -32.26 28.05
N ASN A 35 -10.35 -31.09 28.67
CA ASN A 35 -11.13 -29.95 28.21
C ASN A 35 -10.81 -29.70 26.73
N PHE A 36 -11.81 -29.94 25.88
CA PHE A 36 -11.83 -29.61 24.46
C PHE A 36 -12.08 -28.11 24.33
N THR A 37 -11.04 -27.28 24.49
CA THR A 37 -11.12 -25.83 24.32
C THR A 37 -10.13 -25.26 23.28
N ASP A 38 -9.46 -26.11 22.51
CA ASP A 38 -8.66 -25.68 21.37
C ASP A 38 -9.45 -25.92 20.08
N ALA A 39 -10.08 -24.88 19.54
CA ALA A 39 -10.68 -24.93 18.21
C ALA A 39 -9.57 -25.15 17.15
N LYS A 40 -9.37 -26.40 16.75
CA LYS A 40 -8.46 -26.83 15.66
C LYS A 40 -9.23 -27.02 14.35
N ASP A 41 -9.83 -25.97 13.84
CA ASP A 41 -10.43 -25.96 12.50
C ASP A 41 -9.94 -24.72 11.75
N ASP A 42 -9.10 -24.92 10.74
CA ASP A 42 -8.54 -23.86 9.91
C ASP A 42 -9.64 -23.06 9.19
N ALA A 43 -10.81 -23.64 8.92
CA ALA A 43 -11.95 -22.93 8.35
C ALA A 43 -12.56 -21.94 9.36
N SER A 44 -12.77 -22.38 10.59
CA SER A 44 -13.19 -21.51 11.71
C SER A 44 -12.16 -20.41 11.97
N ARG A 45 -10.87 -20.72 11.85
CA ARG A 45 -9.78 -19.74 11.99
C ARG A 45 -9.80 -18.70 10.88
N ILE A 46 -9.99 -19.10 9.62
CA ILE A 46 -10.14 -18.17 8.48
C ILE A 46 -11.29 -17.20 8.74
N LYS A 47 -12.49 -17.70 9.06
CA LYS A 47 -13.67 -16.88 9.33
C LYS A 47 -13.43 -15.91 10.48
N PHE A 48 -12.84 -16.42 11.57
CA PHE A 48 -12.49 -15.60 12.72
C PHE A 48 -11.52 -14.47 12.36
N LEU A 49 -10.46 -14.75 11.60
CA LEU A 49 -9.48 -13.75 11.20
C LEU A 49 -10.07 -12.69 10.27
N THR A 50 -10.96 -13.08 9.33
CA THR A 50 -11.64 -12.10 8.48
C THR A 50 -12.56 -11.19 9.29
N THR A 51 -13.39 -11.78 10.16
CA THR A 51 -14.28 -10.99 11.03
C THR A 51 -13.49 -10.07 11.93
N GLN A 52 -12.42 -10.58 12.56
CA GLN A 52 -11.53 -9.77 13.37
C GLN A 52 -10.96 -8.60 12.56
N PHE A 53 -10.47 -8.85 11.34
CA PHE A 53 -9.91 -7.79 10.50
C PHE A 53 -10.96 -6.72 10.13
N ILE A 54 -12.18 -7.13 9.78
CA ILE A 54 -13.28 -6.20 9.48
C ILE A 54 -13.61 -5.35 10.72
N ASP A 55 -13.80 -6.01 11.87
CA ASP A 55 -14.22 -5.35 13.11
C ASP A 55 -13.14 -4.45 13.71
N THR A 56 -11.85 -4.68 13.39
CA THR A 56 -10.75 -3.87 13.91
C THR A 56 -10.21 -2.85 12.91
N GLU A 57 -9.83 -3.29 11.71
CA GLU A 57 -9.12 -2.45 10.73
C GLU A 57 -10.10 -1.67 9.85
N LEU A 58 -11.30 -2.21 9.60
CA LEU A 58 -12.31 -1.57 8.74
C LEU A 58 -13.48 -0.94 9.52
N ALA A 59 -13.42 -0.91 10.85
CA ALA A 59 -14.45 -0.27 11.65
C ALA A 59 -14.60 1.22 11.32
N ILE A 60 -15.82 1.64 11.00
CA ILE A 60 -16.11 3.04 10.70
C ILE A 60 -16.05 3.87 12.00
N ASP A 61 -15.05 4.73 12.08
CA ASP A 61 -14.90 5.75 13.13
C ASP A 61 -15.30 7.12 12.57
N LYS A 62 -16.44 7.64 13.05
CA LYS A 62 -16.98 8.94 12.63
C LYS A 62 -16.19 10.14 13.18
N ASN A 63 -15.24 9.91 14.10
CA ASN A 63 -14.35 10.95 14.61
C ASN A 63 -13.11 11.15 13.72
N LYS A 64 -12.81 10.20 12.84
CA LYS A 64 -11.73 10.34 11.85
C LYS A 64 -12.17 11.25 10.71
N ASN A 65 -11.20 11.96 10.13
CA ASN A 65 -11.42 12.73 8.92
C ASN A 65 -11.85 11.82 7.77
N ASP A 66 -12.66 12.38 6.87
CA ASP A 66 -13.11 11.74 5.64
C ASP A 66 -13.85 10.40 5.83
N TRP A 67 -14.42 10.17 7.01
CA TRP A 67 -15.20 8.95 7.32
C TRP A 67 -16.37 8.73 6.37
N GLN A 68 -16.93 9.79 5.77
CA GLN A 68 -18.02 9.68 4.80
C GLN A 68 -17.57 8.96 3.54
N VAL A 69 -16.38 9.27 3.02
CA VAL A 69 -15.79 8.60 1.85
C VAL A 69 -15.56 7.14 2.20
N PHE A 70 -14.91 6.87 3.34
CA PHE A 70 -14.69 5.49 3.80
C PHE A 70 -16.01 4.70 3.95
N SER A 71 -17.05 5.32 4.51
CA SER A 71 -18.37 4.70 4.67
C SER A 71 -19.02 4.31 3.34
N GLN A 72 -18.75 5.02 2.25
CA GLN A 72 -19.26 4.67 0.92
C GLN A 72 -18.57 3.43 0.34
N HIS A 73 -17.29 3.26 0.65
CA HIS A 73 -16.46 2.15 0.18
C HIS A 73 -16.45 0.93 1.11
N HIS A 74 -16.97 1.05 2.34
CA HIS A 74 -16.94 0.01 3.36
C HIS A 74 -17.55 -1.33 2.89
N GLU A 75 -18.79 -1.31 2.41
CA GLU A 75 -19.48 -2.53 1.94
C GLU A 75 -18.85 -3.15 0.68
N PRO A 76 -18.47 -2.37 -0.36
CA PRO A 76 -17.68 -2.89 -1.46
C PRO A 76 -16.37 -3.56 -1.01
N LEU A 77 -15.63 -2.94 -0.09
CA LEU A 77 -14.36 -3.46 0.41
C LEU A 77 -14.55 -4.76 1.19
N ILE A 78 -15.57 -4.85 2.07
CA ILE A 78 -15.92 -6.09 2.77
C ILE A 78 -16.24 -7.20 1.78
N ARG A 79 -16.97 -6.89 0.69
CA ARG A 79 -17.26 -7.88 -0.35
C ARG A 79 -15.99 -8.43 -1.01
N CYS A 80 -14.99 -7.59 -1.28
CA CYS A 80 -13.69 -8.06 -1.78
C CYS A 80 -13.00 -9.00 -0.79
N LEU A 81 -13.03 -8.69 0.51
CA LEU A 81 -12.46 -9.56 1.55
C LEU A 81 -13.20 -10.89 1.69
N LYS A 82 -14.53 -10.87 1.56
CA LYS A 82 -15.34 -12.10 1.60
C LYS A 82 -15.09 -13.02 0.42
N ARG A 83 -14.88 -12.48 -0.79
CA ARG A 83 -14.43 -13.29 -1.95
C ARG A 83 -13.11 -14.01 -1.67
N TYR A 84 -12.19 -13.36 -0.94
CA TYR A 84 -10.94 -13.98 -0.55
C TYR A 84 -11.09 -15.03 0.55
N GLU A 85 -11.95 -14.78 1.54
CA GLU A 85 -12.36 -15.78 2.52
C GLU A 85 -12.89 -17.04 1.82
N ASP A 86 -13.84 -16.88 0.90
CA ASP A 86 -14.46 -17.99 0.16
C ASP A 86 -13.43 -18.76 -0.68
N ALA A 87 -12.51 -18.04 -1.35
CA ALA A 87 -11.45 -18.66 -2.13
C ALA A 87 -10.48 -19.46 -1.25
N ARG A 88 -10.13 -18.94 -0.06
CA ARG A 88 -9.24 -19.63 0.88
C ARG A 88 -9.90 -20.83 1.55
N LEU A 89 -11.18 -20.74 1.87
CA LEU A 89 -11.97 -21.89 2.34
C LEU A 89 -12.04 -22.99 1.27
N SER A 90 -12.27 -22.61 0.01
CA SER A 90 -12.30 -23.56 -1.11
C SER A 90 -10.95 -24.26 -1.31
N GLN A 91 -9.84 -23.52 -1.20
CA GLN A 91 -8.49 -24.11 -1.27
C GLN A 91 -8.22 -25.07 -0.11
N LEU A 92 -8.65 -24.71 1.10
CA LEU A 92 -8.52 -25.57 2.28
C LEU A 92 -9.28 -26.88 2.10
N GLU A 93 -10.51 -26.84 1.57
CA GLU A 93 -11.29 -28.05 1.30
C GLU A 93 -10.59 -28.98 0.28
N VAL A 94 -9.98 -28.42 -0.77
CA VAL A 94 -9.22 -29.20 -1.77
C VAL A 94 -8.02 -29.88 -1.12
N LEU A 95 -7.22 -29.13 -0.35
CA LEU A 95 -6.05 -29.66 0.34
C LEU A 95 -6.42 -30.77 1.35
N GLN A 96 -7.51 -30.58 2.09
CA GLN A 96 -8.01 -31.61 3.02
C GLN A 96 -8.46 -32.88 2.28
N LYS A 97 -9.11 -32.76 1.12
CA LYS A 97 -9.49 -33.91 0.29
C LYS A 97 -8.28 -34.64 -0.28
N GLU A 98 -7.25 -33.91 -0.72
CA GLU A 98 -5.99 -34.48 -1.20
C GLU A 98 -5.26 -35.24 -0.10
N GLN A 99 -5.16 -34.65 1.10
CA GLN A 99 -4.57 -35.31 2.26
C GLN A 99 -5.34 -36.57 2.68
N ALA A 100 -6.67 -36.49 2.73
CA ALA A 100 -7.51 -37.65 3.05
C ALA A 100 -7.32 -38.77 2.01
N THR A 101 -7.21 -38.43 0.73
CA THR A 101 -6.94 -39.38 -0.36
C THR A 101 -5.57 -40.03 -0.20
N ALA A 102 -4.52 -39.26 0.08
CA ALA A 102 -3.18 -39.78 0.30
C ALA A 102 -3.09 -40.72 1.53
N ILE A 103 -3.79 -40.37 2.62
CA ILE A 103 -3.88 -41.23 3.81
C ILE A 103 -4.58 -42.55 3.48
N LEU A 104 -5.70 -42.50 2.73
CA LEU A 104 -6.42 -43.70 2.31
C LEU A 104 -5.54 -44.60 1.42
N GLU A 105 -4.80 -44.05 0.48
CA GLU A 105 -3.86 -44.80 -0.36
C GLU A 105 -2.71 -45.43 0.45
N ALA A 106 -2.14 -44.69 1.42
CA ALA A 106 -1.09 -45.21 2.29
C ALA A 106 -1.59 -46.38 3.16
N LEU A 107 -2.81 -46.26 3.70
CA LEU A 107 -3.47 -47.32 4.47
C LEU A 107 -3.75 -48.56 3.61
N GLN A 108 -4.22 -48.39 2.38
CA GLN A 108 -4.44 -49.49 1.44
C GLN A 108 -3.14 -50.23 1.07
N GLN A 109 -2.01 -49.52 1.07
CA GLN A 109 -0.68 -50.08 0.80
C GLN A 109 0.00 -50.67 2.05
N GLY A 110 -0.65 -50.65 3.22
CA GLY A 110 -0.10 -51.15 4.48
C GLY A 110 1.10 -50.36 5.01
N LYS A 111 1.25 -49.10 4.59
CA LYS A 111 2.33 -48.21 5.05
C LYS A 111 1.97 -47.60 6.41
N GLU A 112 2.96 -47.49 7.28
CA GLU A 112 2.82 -46.81 8.57
C GLU A 112 2.60 -45.31 8.34
N LEU A 113 1.57 -44.74 8.96
CA LEU A 113 1.27 -43.30 8.85
C LEU A 113 2.29 -42.51 9.69
N ALA A 114 2.87 -41.45 9.11
CA ALA A 114 3.80 -40.59 9.84
C ALA A 114 3.12 -39.92 11.04
N GLU A 115 3.82 -39.86 12.20
CA GLU A 115 3.32 -39.29 13.46
C GLU A 115 2.83 -37.83 13.38
N GLN A 116 3.14 -37.11 12.29
CA GLN A 116 2.76 -35.72 12.06
C GLN A 116 1.54 -35.52 11.13
N SER A 117 0.87 -36.58 10.66
CA SER A 117 -0.06 -36.48 9.52
C SER A 117 -1.39 -35.74 9.75
N GLY A 118 -1.58 -34.96 10.83
CA GLY A 118 -2.90 -34.41 11.11
C GLY A 118 -3.04 -33.20 12.05
N ASN A 119 -2.00 -32.42 12.33
CA ASN A 119 -2.15 -31.32 13.30
C ASN A 119 -1.35 -30.03 13.03
N GLY A 120 -0.64 -29.91 11.91
CA GLY A 120 -0.07 -28.63 11.50
C GLY A 120 -1.18 -27.72 10.98
N ALA A 121 -1.25 -26.46 11.44
CA ALA A 121 -2.16 -25.49 10.83
C ALA A 121 -1.80 -25.34 9.34
N LEU A 122 -2.75 -25.62 8.45
CA LEU A 122 -2.56 -25.48 7.00
C LEU A 122 -2.54 -24.00 6.59
N VAL A 123 -3.07 -23.13 7.47
CA VAL A 123 -3.14 -21.69 7.26
C VAL A 123 -2.27 -20.99 8.30
N ASP A 124 -1.22 -20.34 7.85
CA ASP A 124 -0.49 -19.40 8.69
C ASP A 124 -1.31 -18.12 8.91
N ARG A 125 -1.37 -17.67 10.16
CA ARG A 125 -2.17 -16.50 10.55
C ARG A 125 -1.63 -15.23 9.90
N GLN A 126 -0.30 -15.06 9.91
CA GLN A 126 0.31 -13.85 9.41
C GLN A 126 0.13 -13.77 7.89
N ASP A 127 0.30 -14.89 7.19
CA ASP A 127 0.10 -14.97 5.74
C ASP A 127 -1.35 -14.66 5.34
N TYR A 128 -2.33 -15.19 6.08
CA TYR A 128 -3.74 -14.92 5.81
C TYR A 128 -4.10 -13.45 6.03
N VAL A 129 -3.72 -12.87 7.18
CA VAL A 129 -3.98 -11.46 7.49
C VAL A 129 -3.25 -10.53 6.50
N ASN A 130 -2.04 -10.88 6.08
CA ASN A 130 -1.33 -10.16 5.03
C ASN A 130 -2.10 -10.19 3.70
N GLY A 131 -2.78 -11.30 3.39
CA GLY A 131 -3.71 -11.41 2.26
C GLY A 131 -4.85 -10.41 2.30
N LEU A 132 -5.49 -10.25 3.46
CA LEU A 132 -6.56 -9.26 3.66
C LEU A 132 -6.04 -7.82 3.46
N LYS A 133 -4.87 -7.50 4.04
CA LYS A 133 -4.21 -6.19 3.85
C LYS A 133 -3.90 -5.89 2.38
N LYS A 134 -3.46 -6.91 1.60
CA LYS A 134 -3.22 -6.77 0.15
C LYS A 134 -4.48 -6.37 -0.59
N ILE A 135 -5.60 -7.05 -0.33
CA ILE A 135 -6.89 -6.72 -0.99
C ILE A 135 -7.28 -5.29 -0.67
N THR A 136 -7.18 -4.89 0.59
CA THR A 136 -7.50 -3.52 1.00
C THR A 136 -6.65 -2.50 0.28
N LEU A 137 -5.33 -2.71 0.20
CA LEU A 137 -4.44 -1.79 -0.52
C LEU A 137 -4.73 -1.75 -2.01
N SER A 138 -4.87 -2.89 -2.66
CA SER A 138 -5.14 -2.95 -4.09
C SER A 138 -6.52 -2.37 -4.43
N TYR A 139 -7.52 -2.50 -3.55
CA TYR A 139 -8.79 -1.79 -3.67
C TYR A 139 -8.58 -0.27 -3.61
N CYS A 140 -7.84 0.22 -2.62
CA CYS A 140 -7.54 1.65 -2.51
C CYS A 140 -6.77 2.17 -3.74
N GLN A 141 -5.84 1.38 -4.28
CA GLN A 141 -5.09 1.72 -5.49
C GLN A 141 -5.99 1.81 -6.74
N LYS A 142 -6.99 0.92 -6.88
CA LYS A 142 -7.98 1.02 -7.97
C LYS A 142 -8.77 2.33 -7.93
N HIS A 143 -8.96 2.90 -6.75
CA HIS A 143 -9.67 4.17 -6.54
C HIS A 143 -8.75 5.39 -6.43
N LEU A 144 -7.44 5.20 -6.62
CA LEU A 144 -6.44 6.26 -6.52
C LEU A 144 -6.24 6.89 -7.90
N LEU A 145 -6.41 8.22 -7.98
CA LEU A 145 -5.93 8.98 -9.14
C LEU A 145 -4.40 9.03 -9.11
N THR A 146 -3.77 8.65 -10.21
CA THR A 146 -2.31 8.61 -10.36
C THR A 146 -1.78 9.82 -11.14
N MET A 147 -0.46 9.91 -11.25
CA MET A 147 0.18 10.93 -12.10
C MET A 147 0.10 10.59 -13.59
N VAL A 148 -0.24 9.34 -13.98
CA VAL A 148 -0.56 9.04 -15.39
C VAL A 148 -1.83 9.78 -15.80
N ASP A 149 -2.87 9.65 -14.98
CA ASP A 149 -4.17 10.33 -15.20
C ASP A 149 -4.00 11.85 -15.28
N PHE A 150 -3.02 12.37 -14.56
CA PHE A 150 -2.66 13.78 -14.61
C PHE A 150 -2.12 14.21 -16.00
N LEU A 151 -1.32 13.37 -16.66
CA LEU A 151 -0.71 13.69 -17.96
C LEU A 151 -1.71 13.56 -19.12
N ASP A 152 -2.61 12.56 -19.07
CA ASP A 152 -3.57 12.27 -20.14
C ASP A 152 -4.63 13.38 -20.32
N ASN A 153 -4.85 14.20 -19.30
CA ASN A 153 -5.84 15.27 -19.31
C ASN A 153 -5.28 16.64 -19.72
N ILE A 154 -3.98 16.74 -20.00
CA ILE A 154 -3.38 18.02 -20.43
C ILE A 154 -3.68 18.24 -21.92
N PRO A 155 -4.38 19.34 -22.29
CA PRO A 155 -4.76 19.57 -23.67
C PRO A 155 -3.58 19.58 -24.64
N GLU A 156 -3.66 18.78 -25.71
CA GLU A 156 -2.56 18.60 -26.67
C GLU A 156 -2.09 19.92 -27.31
N HIS A 157 -2.98 20.88 -27.53
CA HIS A 157 -2.64 22.19 -28.09
C HIS A 157 -1.77 23.06 -27.16
N LEU A 158 -1.73 22.76 -25.85
CA LEU A 158 -0.80 23.35 -24.87
C LEU A 158 0.51 22.56 -24.79
N CYS A 159 0.52 21.33 -25.31
CA CYS A 159 1.68 20.43 -25.35
C CYS A 159 2.46 20.51 -26.68
N ASP A 160 1.83 20.97 -27.77
CA ASP A 160 2.48 21.14 -29.08
C ASP A 160 2.83 22.61 -29.34
N GLY A 161 4.14 22.90 -29.36
CA GLY A 161 4.68 24.22 -29.70
C GLY A 161 4.33 24.74 -31.10
N LYS A 162 3.66 23.91 -31.94
CA LYS A 162 3.09 24.32 -33.22
C LYS A 162 1.84 25.18 -33.10
N ASN A 163 1.05 25.05 -32.01
CA ASN A 163 -0.22 25.77 -31.83
C ASN A 163 -0.16 26.92 -30.80
N ALA A 164 0.97 27.09 -30.11
CA ALA A 164 1.19 28.28 -29.27
C ALA A 164 1.23 29.53 -30.15
N SER A 165 0.10 30.22 -30.23
CA SER A 165 -0.18 31.50 -30.91
C SER A 165 0.99 32.04 -31.76
N THR A 166 0.87 31.87 -33.08
CA THR A 166 1.80 32.42 -34.08
C THR A 166 1.93 33.94 -34.00
N ALA A 167 0.98 34.63 -33.36
CA ALA A 167 1.03 36.07 -33.11
C ALA A 167 2.27 36.46 -32.29
N TRP A 168 2.65 35.66 -31.29
CA TRP A 168 3.81 35.93 -30.43
C TRP A 168 5.14 35.47 -31.04
N GLN A 169 5.12 34.38 -31.81
CA GLN A 169 6.30 33.86 -32.52
C GLN A 169 6.79 34.80 -33.64
N SER A 170 5.88 35.62 -34.19
CA SER A 170 6.15 36.52 -35.32
C SER A 170 7.11 37.68 -35.01
N PHE A 171 7.16 38.15 -33.76
CA PHE A 171 7.87 39.39 -33.42
C PHE A 171 9.41 39.27 -33.43
N ARG A 172 9.98 38.06 -33.45
CA ARG A 172 11.39 37.85 -33.07
C ARG A 172 12.04 36.59 -33.69
N LYS A 173 12.06 36.50 -35.02
CA LYS A 173 12.55 35.36 -35.83
C LYS A 173 13.94 34.79 -35.48
N ASP A 174 14.90 35.61 -35.02
CA ASP A 174 16.26 35.11 -34.67
C ASP A 174 16.38 34.57 -33.23
N THR A 175 15.49 35.01 -32.35
CA THR A 175 15.48 34.60 -30.94
C THR A 175 14.81 33.24 -30.75
N SER A 176 13.89 32.85 -31.63
CA SER A 176 13.24 31.53 -31.58
C SER A 176 14.27 30.41 -31.76
N LYS A 177 15.13 30.45 -32.80
CA LYS A 177 16.15 29.41 -33.02
C LYS A 177 17.11 29.20 -31.85
N LYS A 178 17.55 30.29 -31.19
CA LYS A 178 18.40 30.20 -29.98
C LYS A 178 17.63 29.64 -28.77
N ARG A 179 16.33 29.96 -28.64
CA ARG A 179 15.45 29.44 -27.57
C ARG A 179 15.24 27.93 -27.69
N TRP A 180 14.89 27.45 -28.89
CA TRP A 180 14.75 26.02 -29.17
C TRP A 180 16.06 25.26 -28.90
N LYS A 181 17.21 25.82 -29.28
CA LYS A 181 18.52 25.23 -28.99
C LYS A 181 18.81 25.10 -27.49
N ASN A 182 18.42 26.08 -26.67
CA ASN A 182 18.62 26.05 -25.23
C ASN A 182 17.71 25.04 -24.54
N PHE A 183 16.45 24.95 -24.97
CA PHE A 183 15.50 23.95 -24.48
C PHE A 183 15.96 22.54 -24.84
N ASP A 184 16.32 22.31 -26.11
CA ASP A 184 16.82 21.02 -26.58
C ASP A 184 18.11 20.62 -25.84
N GLN A 185 19.01 21.57 -25.62
CA GLN A 185 20.23 21.34 -24.86
C GLN A 185 19.92 20.96 -23.40
N ALA A 186 18.99 21.65 -22.73
CA ALA A 186 18.59 21.31 -21.36
C ALA A 186 17.97 19.90 -21.27
N CYS A 187 17.17 19.51 -22.26
CA CYS A 187 16.61 18.18 -22.36
C CYS A 187 17.70 17.11 -22.59
N ARG A 188 18.72 17.40 -23.42
CA ARG A 188 19.88 16.51 -23.66
C ARG A 188 20.76 16.38 -22.42
N GLU A 189 21.08 17.48 -21.74
CA GLU A 189 21.88 17.50 -20.51
C GLU A 189 21.28 16.61 -19.40
N LYS A 190 19.96 16.40 -19.43
CA LYS A 190 19.21 15.60 -18.46
C LYS A 190 18.84 14.20 -19.00
N SER A 191 19.30 13.83 -20.19
CA SER A 191 19.00 12.55 -20.87
C SER A 191 17.50 12.26 -21.02
N LEU A 192 16.69 13.30 -21.26
CA LEU A 192 15.22 13.21 -21.13
C LEU A 192 14.50 12.72 -22.41
N TYR A 193 15.17 12.72 -23.57
CA TYR A 193 14.55 12.32 -24.85
C TYR A 193 14.17 10.83 -24.95
N TYR A 194 14.71 9.99 -24.06
CA TYR A 194 14.52 8.54 -24.11
C TYR A 194 13.54 8.00 -23.07
N SER A 195 12.85 8.88 -22.32
CA SER A 195 11.87 8.46 -21.32
C SER A 195 10.45 8.57 -21.83
N THR A 196 9.78 7.42 -21.91
CA THR A 196 8.33 7.30 -22.14
C THR A 196 7.55 7.91 -20.97
N GLY A 197 6.36 8.46 -21.25
CA GLY A 197 5.45 9.00 -20.22
C GLY A 197 5.88 10.34 -19.61
N LYS A 198 6.55 11.21 -20.39
CA LYS A 198 6.90 12.56 -19.94
C LYS A 198 6.31 13.62 -20.86
N VAL A 199 5.70 14.63 -20.26
CA VAL A 199 5.17 15.79 -20.95
C VAL A 199 6.11 16.96 -20.72
N PHE A 200 6.55 17.57 -21.81
CA PHE A 200 7.50 18.66 -21.82
C PHE A 200 6.79 19.98 -22.11
N PHE A 201 6.96 20.96 -21.24
CA PHE A 201 6.40 22.28 -21.39
C PHE A 201 7.51 23.26 -21.73
N ASP A 202 7.59 23.65 -23.00
CA ASP A 202 8.54 24.65 -23.45
C ASP A 202 8.01 26.06 -23.12
N THR A 203 8.56 26.67 -22.06
CA THR A 203 8.15 28.02 -21.63
C THR A 203 8.48 29.12 -22.62
N THR A 204 9.31 28.83 -23.61
CA THR A 204 9.67 29.80 -24.65
C THR A 204 8.52 30.09 -25.60
N LEU A 205 7.52 29.20 -25.64
CA LEU A 205 6.25 29.37 -26.34
C LEU A 205 5.37 30.47 -25.74
N TRP A 206 5.54 30.76 -24.45
CA TRP A 206 4.69 31.69 -23.69
C TRP A 206 5.42 32.95 -23.19
N GLY A 207 6.61 33.21 -23.75
CA GLY A 207 7.34 34.47 -23.53
C GLY A 207 8.49 34.41 -22.53
N SER A 208 8.64 33.31 -21.79
CA SER A 208 9.77 33.04 -20.90
C SER A 208 10.95 32.52 -21.73
N GLY A 209 11.83 33.42 -22.16
CA GLY A 209 12.85 33.12 -23.18
C GLY A 209 14.00 32.18 -22.77
N LYS A 210 13.87 31.31 -21.74
CA LYS A 210 15.03 30.53 -21.27
C LYS A 210 14.82 29.03 -20.99
N HIS A 211 13.78 28.54 -20.29
CA HIS A 211 13.75 27.12 -19.87
C HIS A 211 12.36 26.57 -19.48
N GLY A 212 12.07 25.31 -19.79
CA GLY A 212 10.77 24.66 -19.55
C GLY A 212 10.58 23.94 -18.20
N ILE A 213 9.40 23.36 -18.02
CA ILE A 213 9.13 22.35 -16.99
C ILE A 213 8.85 21.01 -17.67
N MET A 214 9.14 19.92 -16.97
CA MET A 214 8.83 18.56 -17.42
C MET A 214 8.04 17.87 -16.33
N LEU A 215 6.96 17.22 -16.73
CA LEU A 215 6.13 16.38 -15.88
C LEU A 215 6.35 14.95 -16.31
N GLY A 216 6.97 14.16 -15.45
CA GLY A 216 7.05 12.72 -15.60
C GLY A 216 6.09 12.01 -14.66
N HIS A 217 5.98 10.70 -14.85
CA HIS A 217 5.22 9.82 -13.97
C HIS A 217 5.58 10.01 -12.49
N ASP A 218 6.87 10.10 -12.16
CA ASP A 218 7.36 10.11 -10.77
C ASP A 218 7.83 11.48 -10.28
N ASP A 219 8.03 12.45 -11.18
CA ASP A 219 8.64 13.73 -10.82
C ASP A 219 8.14 14.90 -11.65
N ILE A 220 8.32 16.08 -11.05
CA ILE A 220 8.31 17.36 -11.73
C ILE A 220 9.74 17.92 -11.76
N THR A 221 10.19 18.30 -12.95
CA THR A 221 11.54 18.81 -13.17
C THR A 221 11.47 20.21 -13.79
N CYS A 222 12.13 21.17 -13.14
CA CYS A 222 12.43 22.47 -13.75
C CYS A 222 13.71 22.35 -14.57
N LEU A 223 13.62 22.61 -15.88
CA LEU A 223 14.73 22.43 -16.82
C LEU A 223 15.73 23.59 -16.81
N GLY A 224 15.42 24.69 -16.12
CA GLY A 224 16.37 25.78 -15.84
C GLY A 224 15.75 27.12 -15.48
N GLY A 225 16.62 28.09 -15.21
CA GLY A 225 16.27 29.44 -14.76
C GLY A 225 17.04 29.82 -13.50
N ASP A 226 17.05 31.12 -13.20
CA ASP A 226 17.51 31.68 -11.92
C ASP A 226 16.22 31.90 -11.08
N PRO A 227 16.06 31.29 -9.88
CA PRO A 227 17.14 30.76 -9.05
C PRO A 227 17.52 29.29 -9.32
N ASP A 228 16.61 28.38 -9.68
CA ASP A 228 16.95 26.94 -9.57
C ASP A 228 16.49 26.02 -10.72
N LYS A 229 17.44 25.20 -11.19
CA LYS A 229 17.19 23.88 -11.78
C LYS A 229 16.86 22.94 -10.62
N PHE A 230 15.70 22.30 -10.64
CA PHE A 230 15.33 21.32 -9.62
C PHE A 230 14.58 20.13 -10.21
N ARG A 231 14.59 19.03 -9.47
CA ARG A 231 13.76 17.85 -9.70
C ARG A 231 13.17 17.45 -8.36
N VAL A 232 11.85 17.39 -8.29
CA VAL A 232 11.13 16.97 -7.08
C VAL A 232 10.27 15.77 -7.47
N LEU A 233 10.49 14.64 -6.79
CA LEU A 233 9.60 13.49 -6.92
C LEU A 233 8.20 13.91 -6.45
N TRP A 234 7.13 13.46 -7.09
CA TRP A 234 5.75 13.75 -6.65
C TRP A 234 5.51 13.36 -5.20
N SER A 235 6.19 12.31 -4.76
CA SER A 235 6.23 11.86 -3.37
C SER A 235 6.78 12.93 -2.41
N ASN A 236 7.63 13.84 -2.86
CA ASN A 236 8.21 14.92 -2.06
C ASN A 236 7.55 16.28 -2.30
N VAL A 237 6.52 16.35 -3.15
CA VAL A 237 5.74 17.59 -3.35
C VAL A 237 4.72 17.71 -2.22
N THR A 238 4.91 18.70 -1.36
CA THR A 238 4.02 19.09 -0.26
C THR A 238 3.02 20.16 -0.70
N SER A 239 3.41 21.08 -1.59
CA SER A 239 2.52 22.09 -2.17
C SER A 239 2.80 22.28 -3.66
N LEU A 240 1.75 22.53 -4.43
CA LEU A 240 1.81 22.92 -5.83
C LEU A 240 0.80 24.05 -6.02
N TRP A 241 1.27 25.21 -6.46
CA TRP A 241 0.45 26.41 -6.60
C TRP A 241 1.05 27.35 -7.63
N HIS A 242 0.24 28.24 -8.18
CA HIS A 242 0.73 29.25 -9.10
C HIS A 242 0.51 30.68 -8.60
N HIS A 243 1.41 31.59 -8.97
CA HIS A 243 1.27 33.01 -8.69
C HIS A 243 2.06 33.86 -9.67
N LYS A 244 1.45 34.94 -10.18
CA LYS A 244 2.06 35.87 -11.14
C LYS A 244 2.68 35.16 -12.35
N GLY A 245 2.00 34.12 -12.86
CA GLY A 245 2.46 33.33 -14.00
C GLY A 245 3.57 32.32 -13.70
N TYR A 246 3.98 32.14 -12.43
CA TYR A 246 4.95 31.12 -12.05
C TYR A 246 4.26 29.95 -11.38
N LEU A 247 4.69 28.73 -11.71
CA LEU A 247 4.37 27.53 -10.93
C LEU A 247 5.39 27.39 -9.79
N TYR A 248 4.91 27.07 -8.60
CA TYR A 248 5.72 26.80 -7.42
C TYR A 248 5.52 25.35 -7.02
N VAL A 249 6.63 24.66 -6.80
CA VAL A 249 6.67 23.28 -6.31
C VAL A 249 7.35 23.33 -4.95
N ASN A 250 6.61 23.09 -3.87
CA ASN A 250 7.02 23.48 -2.52
C ASN A 250 7.35 24.99 -2.50
N ASP A 251 8.55 25.33 -2.04
CA ASP A 251 9.10 26.69 -2.05
C ASP A 251 9.92 26.98 -3.32
N TYR A 252 10.09 26.00 -4.21
CA TYR A 252 10.86 26.16 -5.44
C TYR A 252 10.01 26.82 -6.52
N LYS A 253 10.46 28.01 -6.97
CA LYS A 253 9.88 28.71 -8.11
C LYS A 253 10.38 28.09 -9.41
N THR A 254 9.47 27.64 -10.28
CA THR A 254 9.84 27.21 -11.63
C THR A 254 10.32 28.39 -12.48
N GLY A 255 11.14 28.11 -13.50
CA GLY A 255 11.48 29.08 -14.53
C GLY A 255 10.32 29.44 -15.47
N PHE A 256 9.13 28.85 -15.26
CA PHE A 256 7.95 29.05 -16.08
C PHE A 256 7.35 30.43 -15.83
N VAL A 257 7.20 31.23 -16.88
CA VAL A 257 6.42 32.49 -16.85
C VAL A 257 5.29 32.35 -17.85
N ALA A 258 4.08 32.08 -17.36
CA ALA A 258 2.88 32.03 -18.15
C ALA A 258 2.48 33.43 -18.63
N ASN A 259 2.11 33.52 -19.91
CA ASN A 259 1.18 34.55 -20.37
C ASN A 259 -0.27 34.14 -19.97
N ASN A 260 -1.26 34.98 -20.28
CA ASN A 260 -2.65 34.70 -19.90
C ASN A 260 -3.17 33.34 -20.42
N GLU A 261 -2.76 32.92 -21.62
CA GLU A 261 -3.15 31.62 -22.21
C GLU A 261 -2.48 30.45 -21.48
N ALA A 262 -1.23 30.61 -21.03
CA ALA A 262 -0.50 29.60 -20.28
C ALA A 262 -0.83 29.57 -18.78
N CYS A 263 -1.50 30.61 -18.25
CA CYS A 263 -2.02 30.59 -16.88
C CYS A 263 -3.06 29.47 -16.73
N GLU A 264 -3.87 29.20 -17.76
CA GLU A 264 -4.86 28.12 -17.74
C GLU A 264 -4.20 26.75 -17.52
N LEU A 265 -3.03 26.52 -18.13
CA LEU A 265 -2.24 25.32 -17.85
C LEU A 265 -1.85 25.25 -16.37
N LEU A 266 -1.33 26.32 -15.79
CA LEU A 266 -0.92 26.33 -14.38
C LEU A 266 -2.08 26.09 -13.43
N GLU A 267 -3.24 26.69 -13.73
CA GLU A 267 -4.49 26.49 -13.00
C GLU A 267 -4.93 25.03 -13.06
N LEU A 268 -4.90 24.41 -14.25
CA LEU A 268 -5.19 22.99 -14.44
C LEU A 268 -4.22 22.11 -13.67
N LEU A 269 -2.91 22.38 -13.73
CA LEU A 269 -1.90 21.61 -13.00
C LEU A 269 -2.14 21.68 -11.48
N GLU A 270 -2.46 22.86 -10.95
CA GLU A 270 -2.80 23.06 -9.53
C GLU A 270 -4.10 22.35 -9.15
N GLU A 271 -5.16 22.50 -9.95
CA GLU A 271 -6.46 21.88 -9.73
C GLU A 271 -6.34 20.35 -9.72
N HIS A 272 -5.66 19.78 -10.72
CA HIS A 272 -5.47 18.34 -10.82
C HIS A 272 -4.63 17.80 -9.66
N TYR A 273 -3.57 18.50 -9.25
CA TYR A 273 -2.81 18.10 -8.06
C TYR A 273 -3.67 18.10 -6.79
N LYS A 274 -4.56 19.09 -6.63
CA LYS A 274 -5.54 19.11 -5.53
C LYS A 274 -6.54 17.96 -5.63
N LYS A 275 -7.01 17.62 -6.83
CA LYS A 275 -7.90 16.46 -7.07
C LYS A 275 -7.21 15.15 -6.72
N THR A 276 -5.95 14.94 -7.15
CA THR A 276 -5.17 13.75 -6.81
C THR A 276 -5.05 13.57 -5.31
N LYS A 277 -4.74 14.64 -4.55
CA LYS A 277 -4.71 14.60 -3.08
C LYS A 277 -6.05 14.21 -2.45
N ARG A 278 -7.16 14.56 -3.11
CA ARG A 278 -8.53 14.27 -2.67
C ARG A 278 -9.14 13.05 -3.35
N SER A 279 -8.35 12.23 -4.04
CA SER A 279 -8.88 11.01 -4.66
C SER A 279 -9.33 10.05 -3.57
N ASP A 280 -10.40 9.32 -3.83
CA ASP A 280 -10.98 8.39 -2.86
C ASP A 280 -9.94 7.38 -2.39
N GLY A 281 -9.10 6.85 -3.29
CA GLY A 281 -7.99 5.95 -2.92
C GLY A 281 -7.01 6.56 -1.91
N ASN A 282 -6.59 7.82 -2.09
CA ASN A 282 -5.70 8.51 -1.14
C ASN A 282 -6.37 8.77 0.21
N ILE A 283 -7.66 9.12 0.17
CA ILE A 283 -8.47 9.33 1.37
C ILE A 283 -8.63 8.02 2.15
N LEU A 284 -8.94 6.91 1.46
CA LEU A 284 -9.06 5.59 2.06
C LEU A 284 -7.75 5.12 2.70
N LEU A 285 -6.61 5.27 2.02
CA LEU A 285 -5.28 4.95 2.57
C LEU A 285 -4.99 5.76 3.83
N THR A 286 -5.33 7.05 3.83
CA THR A 286 -5.14 7.94 4.98
C THR A 286 -6.02 7.55 6.15
N TRP A 287 -7.30 7.26 5.89
CA TRP A 287 -8.23 6.77 6.91
C TRP A 287 -7.66 5.53 7.62
N LEU A 288 -7.22 4.56 6.80
CA LEU A 288 -6.73 3.24 7.24
C LEU A 288 -5.35 3.30 7.90
N GLY A 289 -4.71 4.47 7.90
CA GLY A 289 -3.40 4.65 8.48
C GLY A 289 -2.28 3.97 7.69
N TYR A 290 -2.53 3.54 6.45
CA TYR A 290 -1.51 2.92 5.60
C TYR A 290 -0.53 3.98 5.12
N GLY A 291 0.56 4.15 5.86
CA GLY A 291 1.65 5.05 5.50
C GLY A 291 2.47 4.52 4.32
N ARG A 292 3.32 5.37 3.72
CA ARG A 292 4.15 4.97 2.57
C ARG A 292 5.04 3.75 2.84
N ALA A 293 5.58 3.63 4.05
CA ALA A 293 6.42 2.50 4.40
C ALA A 293 5.63 1.18 4.39
N GLU A 294 4.39 1.18 4.88
CA GLU A 294 3.51 0.01 4.92
C GLU A 294 3.00 -0.34 3.53
N GLN A 295 2.61 0.68 2.75
CA GLN A 295 2.26 0.51 1.36
C GLN A 295 3.43 -0.11 0.58
N GLN A 296 4.65 0.40 0.76
CA GLN A 296 5.84 -0.11 0.07
C GLN A 296 6.20 -1.52 0.52
N ALA A 297 6.12 -1.83 1.82
CA ALA A 297 6.38 -3.16 2.35
C ALA A 297 5.40 -4.19 1.78
N ILE A 298 4.13 -3.84 1.66
CA ILE A 298 3.11 -4.74 1.11
C ILE A 298 3.22 -4.85 -0.41
N THR A 299 3.52 -3.75 -1.12
CA THR A 299 3.73 -3.73 -2.58
C THR A 299 4.97 -4.52 -3.00
N ASN A 300 6.11 -4.32 -2.33
CA ASN A 300 7.37 -5.01 -2.65
C ASN A 300 7.29 -6.51 -2.41
N ALA A 301 6.41 -6.95 -1.52
CA ALA A 301 6.37 -8.33 -1.14
C ALA A 301 5.59 -9.19 -2.15
N TYR A 302 4.51 -8.70 -2.80
CA TYR A 302 3.59 -9.61 -3.52
C TYR A 302 2.64 -8.96 -4.56
N GLN A 303 3.13 -8.60 -5.75
CA GLN A 303 2.32 -7.89 -6.77
C GLN A 303 1.37 -8.73 -7.65
N ALA A 304 1.37 -10.07 -7.60
CA ALA A 304 0.61 -10.87 -8.59
C ALA A 304 -0.64 -11.62 -8.07
N ASP A 305 -0.74 -12.00 -6.78
CA ASP A 305 -1.65 -13.09 -6.38
C ASP A 305 -3.10 -12.68 -6.06
N VAL A 306 -3.39 -11.37 -5.96
CA VAL A 306 -4.60 -10.90 -5.25
C VAL A 306 -5.47 -9.93 -6.06
N GLN A 307 -5.01 -9.51 -7.25
CA GLN A 307 -5.73 -8.56 -8.11
C GLN A 307 -7.13 -9.05 -8.51
N GLN A 308 -7.29 -10.37 -8.70
CA GLN A 308 -8.53 -11.04 -9.11
C GLN A 308 -9.72 -10.85 -8.15
N PHE A 309 -9.48 -10.43 -6.90
CA PHE A 309 -10.55 -10.26 -5.90
C PHE A 309 -11.21 -8.87 -5.92
N ILE A 310 -10.69 -7.96 -6.75
CA ILE A 310 -11.05 -6.53 -6.77
C ILE A 310 -11.92 -6.15 -7.99
N GLU A 311 -12.25 -7.11 -8.86
CA GLU A 311 -13.09 -6.91 -10.05
C GLU A 311 -14.54 -6.50 -9.71
#